data_AF-A0A914DY09-F1
#
_entry.id   AF-A0A914DY09-F1
#
_cell.length_a   1.000
_cell.length_b   1.000
_cell.length_c   1.000
_cell.angle_alpha   90.00
_cell.angle_beta   90.00
_cell.angle_gamma   90.00
#
_symmetry.space_group_name_H-M   'P 1'
#
loop_
_entity.id
_entity.type
_entity.pdbx_description
1 polymer ?
#
loop_
_entity_poly.entity_id
_entity_poly.type
_entity_poly.pdbx_seq_one_letter_code
_entity_poly.pdbx_strand_id
1 'polypeptide(L)'
;MSRNLVVTEFHMSVLFDPSILPGCSSDLEKSIIPGTRLYPISEGYRAGLGCYEIHGFVFSSLTGYTYVYDSNDADGNDIKVVEIRKKFNEKHRIVPVADAIVTARVEAIGPKSARCSIICVENNMLNHEFNSTLRREDIRPNERGVDLLKCVQPGDFILSRVLGHGDAQSGFLISIIEDELGVILAQSGDERLIPYTSELVRSPTSNYTEPRKVALVPNMNS
;
A
#
# COMPACT_ATOMS: atom_id res chain seq x y z
N MET A 1 -18.95 -13.34 6.88
CA MET A 1 -17.58 -13.08 7.35
C MET A 1 -17.12 -11.81 6.64
N SER A 2 -17.53 -10.67 7.18
CA SER A 2 -17.39 -9.36 6.53
C SER A 2 -16.02 -8.80 6.86
N ARG A 3 -15.14 -8.68 5.86
CA ARG A 3 -13.88 -7.95 5.99
C ARG A 3 -14.21 -6.47 5.99
N ASN A 4 -13.98 -5.83 7.14
CA ASN A 4 -14.37 -4.45 7.43
C ASN A 4 -13.79 -3.47 6.40
N LEU A 5 -14.68 -2.78 5.72
CA LEU A 5 -14.40 -1.74 4.74
C LEU A 5 -14.17 -0.40 5.48
N VAL A 6 -13.12 -0.34 6.31
CA VAL A 6 -12.70 0.85 7.09
C VAL A 6 -11.97 1.88 6.20
N VAL A 7 -12.00 1.69 4.88
CA VAL A 7 -11.05 2.27 3.92
C VAL A 7 -11.28 3.78 3.69
N THR A 8 -12.49 4.30 3.92
CA THR A 8 -12.85 5.68 3.54
C THR A 8 -12.60 6.74 4.62
N GLU A 9 -12.79 6.45 5.92
CA GLU A 9 -12.59 7.47 6.96
C GLU A 9 -11.13 7.63 7.40
N PHE A 10 -10.30 6.59 7.29
CA PHE A 10 -8.89 6.68 7.67
C PHE A 10 -8.00 7.33 6.60
N HIS A 11 -8.46 7.50 5.36
CA HIS A 11 -7.59 7.95 4.28
C HIS A 11 -7.43 9.48 4.18
N MET A 12 -8.23 10.26 4.92
CA MET A 12 -8.13 11.73 4.89
C MET A 12 -7.35 12.34 6.06
N SER A 13 -7.26 11.66 7.21
CA SER A 13 -6.61 12.18 8.41
C SER A 13 -5.11 11.83 8.53
N VAL A 14 -4.65 10.76 7.87
CA VAL A 14 -3.26 10.28 8.03
C VAL A 14 -2.26 11.06 7.15
N LEU A 15 -2.72 12.02 6.35
CA LEU A 15 -1.85 12.96 5.62
C LEU A 15 -1.35 14.13 6.48
N PHE A 16 -1.87 14.32 7.70
CA PHE A 16 -1.50 15.41 8.59
C PHE A 16 -1.51 14.98 10.05
N ASP A 17 -0.47 14.27 10.50
CA ASP A 17 0.08 14.51 11.84
C ASP A 17 1.45 13.81 12.03
N PRO A 18 2.55 14.57 12.23
CA PRO A 18 3.87 14.01 12.54
C PRO A 18 4.05 13.68 14.03
N SER A 19 2.98 13.64 14.83
CA SER A 19 3.08 13.58 16.29
C SER A 19 2.17 12.54 16.92
N ILE A 20 2.36 11.24 16.66
CA ILE A 20 2.09 10.17 17.65
C ILE A 20 3.08 9.01 17.41
N LEU A 21 4.12 8.92 18.25
CA LEU A 21 4.69 7.65 18.72
C LEU A 21 5.20 7.86 20.16
N PRO A 22 4.64 7.19 21.17
CA PRO A 22 5.13 7.27 22.53
C PRO A 22 6.15 6.16 22.83
N GLY A 23 7.26 6.56 23.47
CA GLY A 23 7.97 5.77 24.48
C GLY A 23 8.82 4.59 24.02
N CYS A 24 10.13 4.81 23.80
CA CYS A 24 11.14 3.80 24.08
C CYS A 24 12.39 4.49 24.67
N SER A 25 12.88 3.96 25.79
CA SER A 25 13.89 4.56 26.65
C SER A 25 15.20 4.81 25.93
N SER A 26 15.76 5.97 26.23
CA SER A 26 16.96 6.58 25.68
C SER A 26 18.23 5.76 25.94
N ASP A 27 18.77 5.16 24.88
CA ASP A 27 20.21 5.17 24.61
C ASP A 27 20.40 5.72 23.21
N LEU A 28 21.23 6.76 23.12
CA LEU A 28 21.56 7.56 21.93
C LEU A 28 21.46 6.75 20.63
N GLU A 29 20.53 7.11 19.72
CA GLU A 29 20.33 6.48 18.41
C GLU A 29 21.59 6.59 17.54
N LYS A 30 22.57 5.72 17.82
CA LYS A 30 23.86 5.72 17.17
C LYS A 30 23.68 5.04 15.82
N SER A 31 23.82 5.82 14.76
CA SER A 31 23.94 5.29 13.41
C SER A 31 25.19 4.41 13.33
N ILE A 32 24.99 3.16 12.96
CA ILE A 32 26.03 2.14 12.82
C ILE A 32 26.39 2.05 11.35
N ILE A 33 27.67 1.89 11.06
CA ILE A 33 28.19 1.70 9.70
C ILE A 33 28.65 0.25 9.50
N PRO A 34 28.69 -0.24 8.24
CA PRO A 34 29.27 -1.53 7.93
C PRO A 34 30.71 -1.65 8.45
N GLY A 35 31.04 -2.80 9.02
CA GLY A 35 32.33 -3.08 9.66
C GLY A 35 32.42 -2.66 11.13
N THR A 36 31.38 -2.04 11.69
CA THR A 36 31.36 -1.73 13.13
C THR A 36 31.26 -3.01 13.95
N ARG A 37 32.14 -3.16 14.95
CA ARG A 37 32.09 -4.23 15.96
C ARG A 37 30.98 -3.94 16.97
N LEU A 38 30.06 -4.89 17.15
CA LEU A 38 28.89 -4.77 18.03
C LEU A 38 29.14 -5.52 19.34
N TYR A 39 28.64 -6.75 19.44
CA TYR A 39 28.61 -7.54 20.68
C TYR A 39 29.47 -8.82 20.56
N PRO A 40 30.05 -9.30 21.67
CA PRO A 40 30.72 -10.60 21.72
C PRO A 40 29.70 -11.75 21.81
N ILE A 41 30.00 -12.86 21.16
CA ILE A 41 29.10 -14.03 21.10
C ILE A 41 29.12 -14.82 22.41
N SER A 42 30.19 -14.69 23.19
CA SER A 42 30.30 -15.26 24.53
C SER A 42 29.21 -14.78 25.50
N GLU A 43 28.56 -13.65 25.23
CA GLU A 43 27.46 -13.10 26.03
C GLU A 43 26.07 -13.56 25.55
N GLY A 44 26.01 -14.53 24.63
CA GLY A 44 24.75 -15.08 24.11
C GLY A 44 24.14 -14.27 22.95
N TYR A 45 24.94 -13.41 22.30
CA TYR A 45 24.51 -12.68 21.11
C TYR A 45 24.74 -13.46 19.82
N ARG A 46 23.77 -13.40 18.91
CA ARG A 46 23.81 -14.04 17.59
C ARG A 46 23.59 -13.02 16.48
N ALA A 47 24.31 -13.20 15.36
CA ALA A 47 24.17 -12.35 14.19
C ALA A 47 22.85 -12.65 13.45
N GLY A 48 21.97 -11.65 13.37
CA GLY A 48 20.76 -11.67 12.56
C GLY A 48 20.90 -10.92 11.23
N LEU A 49 19.79 -10.46 10.67
CA LEU A 49 19.76 -9.68 9.42
C LEU A 49 20.62 -8.41 9.51
N GLY A 50 21.47 -8.19 8.50
CA GLY A 50 22.36 -7.03 8.46
C GLY A 50 23.58 -7.12 9.38
N CYS A 51 23.84 -8.30 9.94
CA CYS A 51 25.02 -8.61 10.75
C CYS A 51 25.78 -9.81 10.17
N TYR A 52 27.03 -9.98 10.60
CA TYR A 52 27.80 -11.19 10.37
C TYR A 52 28.70 -11.48 11.58
N GLU A 53 29.14 -12.72 11.72
CA GLU A 53 30.03 -13.15 12.79
C GLU A 53 31.46 -13.31 12.26
N ILE A 54 32.43 -12.70 12.93
CA ILE A 54 33.86 -12.92 12.70
C ILE A 54 34.58 -12.98 14.06
N HIS A 55 35.45 -13.98 14.24
CA HIS A 55 36.32 -14.12 15.42
C HIS A 55 35.61 -14.01 16.79
N GLY A 56 34.40 -14.57 16.93
CA GLY A 56 33.64 -14.53 18.20
C GLY A 56 32.96 -13.19 18.50
N PHE A 57 32.91 -12.28 17.53
CA PHE A 57 32.19 -11.01 17.62
C PHE A 57 31.18 -10.86 16.48
N VAL A 58 30.08 -10.17 16.78
CA VAL A 58 29.09 -9.73 15.80
C VAL A 58 29.53 -8.38 15.22
N PHE A 59 29.52 -8.30 13.89
CA PHE A 59 29.81 -7.09 13.14
C PHE A 59 28.61 -6.68 12.29
N SER A 60 28.49 -5.39 12.01
CA SER A 60 27.51 -4.88 11.06
C SER A 60 27.93 -5.09 9.61
N SER A 61 27.02 -5.55 8.74
CA SER A 61 27.17 -5.45 7.27
C SER A 61 26.43 -4.28 6.64
N LEU A 62 25.53 -3.61 7.37
CA LEU A 62 24.67 -2.55 6.86
C LEU A 62 24.83 -1.23 7.62
N THR A 63 24.50 -0.11 6.97
CA THR A 63 24.33 1.17 7.67
C THR A 63 22.93 1.24 8.26
N GLY A 64 22.78 1.50 9.55
CA GLY A 64 21.47 1.56 10.19
C GLY A 64 21.52 1.67 11.71
N TYR A 65 20.49 1.14 12.35
CA TYR A 65 20.27 1.14 13.79
C TYR A 65 20.21 -0.30 14.27
N THR A 66 20.79 -0.55 15.44
CA THR A 66 20.73 -1.85 16.12
C THR A 66 19.32 -2.12 16.62
N TYR A 67 18.83 -3.31 16.31
CA TYR A 67 17.65 -3.90 16.90
C TYR A 67 18.05 -5.22 17.55
N VAL A 68 17.82 -5.35 18.85
CA VAL A 68 18.16 -6.55 19.61
C VAL A 68 16.87 -7.13 20.19
N TYR A 69 16.62 -8.41 19.94
CA TYR A 69 15.48 -9.12 20.51
C TYR A 69 15.90 -10.50 21.02
N ASP A 70 15.18 -10.98 22.02
CA ASP A 70 15.35 -12.32 22.55
C ASP A 70 14.62 -13.32 21.65
N SER A 71 15.29 -14.41 21.31
CA SER A 71 14.72 -15.53 20.56
C SER A 71 15.21 -16.85 21.15
N ASN A 72 14.48 -17.92 20.90
CA ASN A 72 14.87 -19.26 21.35
C ASN A 72 15.60 -19.98 20.22
N ASP A 73 16.75 -20.57 20.51
CA ASP A 73 17.43 -21.44 19.54
C ASP A 73 16.67 -22.76 19.36
N ALA A 74 17.06 -23.57 18.37
CA ALA A 74 16.48 -24.90 18.13
C ALA A 74 16.61 -25.85 19.35
N ASP A 75 17.59 -25.60 20.21
CA ASP A 75 17.84 -26.30 21.48
C ASP A 75 17.11 -25.68 22.69
N GLY A 76 16.28 -24.64 22.51
CA GLY A 76 15.47 -24.03 23.56
C GLY A 76 16.22 -23.09 24.51
N ASN A 77 17.43 -22.66 24.14
CA ASN A 77 18.20 -21.67 24.90
C ASN A 77 17.81 -20.24 24.51
N ASP A 78 17.72 -19.35 25.50
CA ASP A 78 17.50 -17.91 25.31
C ASP A 78 18.74 -17.27 24.64
N ILE A 79 18.59 -16.82 23.40
CA ILE A 79 19.64 -16.13 22.63
C ILE A 79 19.20 -14.71 22.24
N LYS A 80 20.15 -13.77 22.25
CA LYS A 80 19.92 -12.38 21.84
C LYS A 80 20.30 -12.20 20.38
N VAL A 81 19.34 -12.03 19.49
CA VAL A 81 19.62 -11.80 18.07
C VAL A 81 19.78 -10.32 17.80
N VAL A 82 20.90 -9.97 17.17
CA VAL A 82 21.25 -8.59 16.80
C VAL A 82 21.02 -8.40 15.31
N GLU A 83 20.18 -7.44 14.96
CA GLU A 83 19.92 -7.03 13.59
C GLU A 83 20.28 -5.56 13.37
N ILE A 84 20.77 -5.24 12.17
CA ILE A 84 20.92 -3.86 11.74
C ILE A 84 19.80 -3.56 10.75
N ARG A 85 18.91 -2.65 11.16
CA ARG A 85 17.81 -2.16 10.34
C ARG A 85 18.03 -0.69 10.04
N LYS A 86 17.78 -0.24 8.81
CA LYS A 86 17.72 1.20 8.53
C LYS A 86 16.57 1.80 9.34
N LYS A 87 16.67 3.10 9.71
CA LYS A 87 15.57 3.79 10.42
C LYS A 87 14.29 3.51 9.66
N PHE A 88 13.28 3.05 10.38
CA PHE A 88 12.05 2.49 9.84
C PHE A 88 11.16 3.59 9.25
N ASN A 89 11.64 4.22 8.17
CA ASN A 89 10.83 5.02 7.23
C ASN A 89 10.82 4.37 5.84
N GLU A 90 11.60 3.31 5.63
CA GLU A 90 11.33 2.35 4.56
C GLU A 90 10.26 1.39 5.09
N LYS A 91 9.01 1.85 5.08
CA LYS A 91 7.83 0.97 5.04
C LYS A 91 8.20 -0.18 4.11
N HIS A 92 8.03 -1.41 4.58
CA HIS A 92 8.40 -2.64 3.87
C HIS A 92 8.09 -2.48 2.37
N ARG A 93 8.92 -3.05 1.49
CA ARG A 93 8.63 -3.14 0.06
C ARG A 93 7.40 -4.02 -0.12
N ILE A 94 6.23 -3.44 0.15
CA ILE A 94 4.92 -4.06 0.04
C ILE A 94 4.67 -4.15 -1.45
N VAL A 95 4.65 -5.38 -1.94
CA VAL A 95 4.32 -5.68 -3.32
C VAL A 95 2.85 -6.09 -3.34
N PRO A 96 2.04 -5.55 -4.27
CA PRO A 96 0.66 -5.99 -4.42
C PRO A 96 0.62 -7.50 -4.68
N VAL A 97 -0.15 -8.21 -3.86
CA VAL A 97 -0.41 -9.65 -4.02
C VAL A 97 -1.66 -9.83 -4.88
N ALA A 98 -1.76 -10.94 -5.62
CA ALA A 98 -3.00 -11.28 -6.31
C ALA A 98 -4.17 -11.38 -5.32
N ASP A 99 -5.35 -10.98 -5.76
CA ASP A 99 -6.60 -10.88 -4.98
C ASP A 99 -6.63 -9.76 -3.91
N ALA A 100 -5.53 -9.03 -3.70
CA ALA A 100 -5.51 -7.90 -2.78
C ALA A 100 -6.34 -6.72 -3.31
N ILE A 101 -7.01 -6.01 -2.39
CA ILE A 101 -7.70 -4.76 -2.69
C ILE A 101 -6.70 -3.61 -2.67
N VAL A 102 -6.71 -2.80 -3.71
CA VAL A 102 -5.77 -1.69 -3.90
C VAL A 102 -6.48 -0.43 -4.34
N THR A 103 -5.93 0.71 -3.91
CA THR A 103 -6.34 2.03 -4.37
C THR A 103 -5.41 2.47 -5.48
N ALA A 104 -5.96 2.73 -6.65
CA ALA A 104 -5.22 3.17 -7.82
C ALA A 104 -5.75 4.52 -8.34
N ARG A 105 -4.84 5.35 -8.86
CA ARG A 105 -5.17 6.58 -9.61
C ARG A 105 -5.20 6.27 -11.10
N VAL A 106 -6.22 6.75 -11.80
CA VAL A 106 -6.29 6.65 -13.26
C VAL A 106 -5.41 7.74 -13.88
N GLU A 107 -4.38 7.35 -14.61
CA GLU A 107 -3.43 8.27 -15.25
C GLU A 107 -3.91 8.67 -16.65
N ALA A 108 -4.27 7.67 -17.46
CA ALA A 108 -4.63 7.87 -18.85
C ALA A 108 -5.61 6.79 -19.30
N ILE A 109 -6.51 7.14 -20.23
CA ILE A 109 -7.49 6.20 -20.77
C ILE A 109 -7.19 5.98 -22.24
N GLY A 110 -6.98 4.71 -22.59
CA GLY A 110 -6.97 4.24 -23.96
C GLY A 110 -8.33 3.67 -24.37
N PRO A 111 -8.51 3.33 -25.65
CA PRO A 111 -9.78 2.80 -26.14
C PRO A 111 -10.13 1.45 -25.50
N LYS A 112 -9.15 0.56 -25.31
CA LYS A 112 -9.35 -0.81 -24.79
C LYS A 112 -9.01 -0.99 -23.31
N SER A 113 -8.19 -0.10 -22.76
CA SER A 113 -7.68 -0.20 -21.40
C SER A 113 -7.31 1.18 -20.85
N ALA A 114 -7.41 1.35 -19.54
CA ALA A 114 -6.91 2.50 -18.82
C ALA A 114 -5.58 2.16 -18.12
N ARG A 115 -4.64 3.10 -18.15
CA ARG A 115 -3.39 3.06 -17.40
C ARG A 115 -3.65 3.67 -16.03
N CYS A 116 -3.28 2.95 -14.99
CA CYS A 116 -3.50 3.32 -13.61
C CYS A 116 -2.20 3.19 -12.81
N SER A 117 -2.12 3.88 -11.68
CA SER A 117 -0.99 3.84 -10.76
C SER A 117 -1.48 3.43 -9.37
N ILE A 118 -0.98 2.31 -8.84
CA ILE A 118 -1.35 1.81 -7.52
C ILE A 118 -0.59 2.60 -6.46
N ILE A 119 -1.32 3.20 -5.54
CA ILE A 119 -0.79 4.07 -4.48
C ILE A 119 -0.89 3.39 -3.11
N CYS A 120 -1.93 2.58 -2.89
CA CYS A 120 -2.18 1.89 -1.63
C CYS A 120 -2.52 0.44 -1.88
N VAL A 121 -1.98 -0.45 -1.04
CA VAL A 121 -2.38 -1.86 -0.97
C VAL A 121 -3.04 -2.08 0.36
N GLU A 122 -4.32 -2.43 0.35
CA GLU A 122 -5.18 -2.50 1.53
C GLU A 122 -5.07 -1.21 2.35
N ASN A 123 -4.50 -1.29 3.56
CA ASN A 123 -4.34 -0.17 4.48
C ASN A 123 -2.91 0.41 4.48
N ASN A 124 -2.04 -0.07 3.58
CA ASN A 124 -0.64 0.32 3.55
C ASN A 124 -0.35 1.21 2.33
N MET A 125 -0.02 2.47 2.62
CA MET A 125 0.45 3.41 1.60
C MET A 125 1.82 3.00 1.09
N LEU A 126 1.94 2.89 -0.23
CA LEU A 126 3.18 2.53 -0.90
C LEU A 126 4.09 3.76 -1.04
N ASN A 127 5.39 3.54 -0.88
CA ASN A 127 6.40 4.57 -1.14
C ASN A 127 6.69 4.72 -2.65
N HIS A 128 6.36 3.71 -3.45
CA HIS A 128 6.56 3.69 -4.88
C HIS A 128 5.25 3.30 -5.57
N GLU A 129 4.88 4.09 -6.56
CA GLU A 129 3.70 3.86 -7.40
C GLU A 129 3.91 2.66 -8.33
N PHE A 130 3.03 1.65 -8.28
CA PHE A 130 3.11 0.53 -9.23
C PHE A 130 2.22 0.80 -10.45
N ASN A 131 2.81 0.72 -11.64
CA ASN A 131 2.04 0.77 -12.87
C ASN A 131 1.03 -0.39 -12.92
N SER A 132 -0.19 -0.08 -13.31
CA SER A 132 -1.27 -1.04 -13.47
C SER A 132 -2.12 -0.72 -14.70
N THR A 133 -2.85 -1.72 -15.17
CA THR A 133 -3.73 -1.61 -16.33
C THR A 133 -5.10 -2.18 -15.99
N LEU A 134 -6.14 -1.38 -16.21
CA LEU A 134 -7.54 -1.78 -16.13
C LEU A 134 -8.08 -2.01 -17.54
N ARG A 135 -8.54 -3.21 -17.86
CA ARG A 135 -9.07 -3.53 -19.20
C ARG A 135 -10.58 -3.34 -19.26
N ARG A 136 -11.12 -3.19 -20.47
CA ARG A 136 -12.57 -3.03 -20.69
C ARG A 136 -13.38 -4.19 -20.10
N GLU A 137 -12.90 -5.40 -20.30
CA GLU A 137 -13.54 -6.63 -19.81
C GLU A 137 -13.57 -6.71 -18.28
N ASP A 138 -12.65 -6.04 -17.60
CA ASP A 138 -12.48 -6.06 -16.14
C ASP A 138 -13.30 -4.96 -15.42
N ILE A 139 -14.26 -4.33 -16.11
CA ILE A 139 -15.13 -3.26 -15.57
C ILE A 139 -16.56 -3.76 -15.37
N ARG A 140 -17.19 -4.27 -16.43
CA ARG A 140 -18.55 -4.81 -16.45
C ARG A 140 -18.59 -5.98 -17.45
N PRO A 141 -18.33 -7.22 -17.01
CA PRO A 141 -18.19 -8.36 -17.93
C PRO A 141 -19.52 -8.74 -18.58
N ASN A 142 -20.65 -8.38 -17.95
CA ASN A 142 -22.00 -8.70 -18.41
C ASN A 142 -22.53 -7.73 -19.47
N GLU A 143 -21.88 -6.59 -19.70
CA GLU A 143 -22.37 -5.55 -20.59
C GLU A 143 -21.54 -5.51 -21.89
N ARG A 144 -22.21 -5.67 -23.04
CA ARG A 144 -21.54 -5.58 -24.35
C ARG A 144 -21.39 -4.12 -24.74
N GLY A 145 -20.15 -3.67 -24.95
CA GLY A 145 -19.86 -2.32 -25.45
C GLY A 145 -19.69 -1.25 -24.37
N VAL A 146 -19.07 -1.60 -23.24
CA VAL A 146 -18.78 -0.65 -22.16
C VAL A 146 -17.81 0.44 -22.63
N ASP A 147 -18.25 1.69 -22.55
CA ASP A 147 -17.43 2.87 -22.79
C ASP A 147 -16.60 3.19 -21.55
N LEU A 148 -15.27 2.98 -21.61
CA LEU A 148 -14.38 3.26 -20.47
C LEU A 148 -14.52 4.69 -19.97
N LEU A 149 -14.68 5.66 -20.87
CA LEU A 149 -14.77 7.08 -20.55
C LEU A 149 -16.03 7.44 -19.73
N LYS A 150 -17.09 6.60 -19.81
CA LYS A 150 -18.30 6.75 -18.98
C LYS A 150 -18.15 6.05 -17.63
N CYS A 151 -17.17 5.15 -17.48
CA CYS A 151 -16.94 4.44 -16.22
C CYS A 151 -15.88 5.13 -15.36
N VAL A 152 -14.78 5.57 -15.98
CA VAL A 152 -13.62 6.16 -15.31
C VAL A 152 -13.09 7.33 -16.15
N GLN A 153 -12.50 8.33 -15.51
CA GLN A 153 -11.73 9.39 -16.20
C GLN A 153 -10.32 9.56 -15.59
N PRO A 154 -9.39 10.19 -16.35
CA PRO A 154 -8.08 10.53 -15.80
C PRO A 154 -8.19 11.41 -14.56
N GLY A 155 -7.41 11.13 -13.54
CA GLY A 155 -7.44 11.82 -12.25
C GLY A 155 -8.33 11.15 -11.18
N ASP A 156 -9.18 10.19 -11.56
CA ASP A 156 -10.01 9.46 -10.61
C ASP A 156 -9.18 8.54 -9.71
N PHE A 157 -9.66 8.36 -8.48
CA PHE A 157 -9.20 7.30 -7.60
C PHE A 157 -10.22 6.17 -7.61
N ILE A 158 -9.73 4.97 -7.89
CA ILE A 158 -10.52 3.75 -7.97
C ILE A 158 -10.06 2.75 -6.90
N LEU A 159 -11.03 2.09 -6.30
CA LEU A 159 -10.82 0.87 -5.54
C LEU A 159 -10.91 -0.31 -6.51
N SER A 160 -9.89 -1.15 -6.52
CA SER A 160 -9.77 -2.24 -7.47
C SER A 160 -9.15 -3.47 -6.81
N ARG A 161 -9.36 -4.63 -7.41
CA ARG A 161 -8.70 -5.87 -7.02
C ARG A 161 -7.55 -6.18 -7.97
N VAL A 162 -6.42 -6.60 -7.43
CA VAL A 162 -5.28 -7.08 -8.22
C VAL A 162 -5.58 -8.47 -8.75
N LEU A 163 -5.58 -8.64 -10.07
CA LEU A 163 -5.65 -9.96 -10.70
C LEU A 163 -4.28 -10.65 -10.70
N GLY A 164 -3.21 -9.88 -10.86
CA GLY A 164 -1.84 -10.38 -10.85
C GLY A 164 -0.87 -9.46 -11.59
N HIS A 165 0.32 -9.98 -11.88
CA HIS A 165 1.27 -9.31 -12.76
C HIS A 165 0.91 -9.59 -14.23
N GLY A 166 0.79 -8.54 -15.04
CA GLY A 166 0.55 -8.62 -16.47
C GLY A 166 1.86 -8.76 -17.27
N ASP A 167 1.84 -8.24 -18.49
CA ASP A 167 3.01 -8.19 -19.36
C ASP A 167 4.02 -7.12 -18.90
N ALA A 168 5.28 -7.23 -19.35
CA ALA A 168 6.40 -6.37 -18.96
C ALA A 168 6.12 -4.86 -19.13
N GLN A 169 5.20 -4.49 -20.03
CA GLN A 169 4.80 -3.11 -20.25
C GLN A 169 3.51 -2.69 -19.53
N SER A 170 2.65 -3.65 -19.18
CA SER A 170 1.32 -3.39 -18.61
C SER A 170 1.33 -3.34 -17.07
N GLY A 171 2.42 -3.78 -16.44
CA GLY A 171 2.53 -3.81 -14.98
C GLY A 171 1.50 -4.74 -14.36
N PHE A 172 0.85 -4.33 -13.27
CA PHE A 172 -0.19 -5.13 -12.61
C PHE A 172 -1.53 -5.06 -13.36
N LEU A 173 -2.26 -6.16 -13.43
CA LEU A 173 -3.63 -6.18 -13.91
C LEU A 173 -4.58 -5.98 -12.74
N ILE A 174 -5.51 -5.05 -12.90
CA ILE A 174 -6.52 -4.72 -11.88
C ILE A 174 -7.92 -4.85 -12.46
N SER A 175 -8.87 -5.14 -11.58
CA SER A 175 -10.28 -5.35 -11.92
C SER A 175 -11.19 -4.57 -10.98
N ILE A 176 -12.29 -4.06 -11.53
CA ILE A 176 -13.37 -3.39 -10.78
C ILE A 176 -14.71 -4.08 -11.00
N ILE A 177 -14.74 -5.37 -11.36
CA ILE A 177 -15.99 -6.06 -11.73
C ILE A 177 -17.05 -5.99 -10.64
N GLU A 178 -16.63 -6.13 -9.38
CA GLU A 178 -17.54 -6.15 -8.23
C GLU A 178 -18.24 -4.82 -7.97
N ASP A 179 -19.35 -4.89 -7.26
CA ASP A 179 -20.17 -3.73 -6.90
C ASP A 179 -19.49 -2.85 -5.84
N GLU A 180 -18.69 -3.45 -4.95
CA GLU A 180 -17.90 -2.74 -3.94
C GLU A 180 -16.65 -2.06 -4.54
N LEU A 181 -16.32 -2.34 -5.81
CA LEU A 181 -15.13 -1.85 -6.50
C LEU A 181 -15.52 -0.85 -7.60
N GLY A 182 -14.72 0.21 -7.74
CA GLY A 182 -15.03 1.31 -8.64
C GLY A 182 -14.45 2.64 -8.16
N VAL A 183 -14.96 3.73 -8.73
CA VAL A 183 -14.56 5.10 -8.39
C VAL A 183 -15.01 5.43 -6.97
N ILE A 184 -14.04 5.83 -6.14
CA ILE A 184 -14.28 6.31 -4.77
C ILE A 184 -14.17 7.84 -4.68
N LEU A 185 -13.33 8.44 -5.53
CA LEU A 185 -13.17 9.88 -5.65
C LEU A 185 -13.02 10.21 -7.12
N ALA A 186 -13.91 11.08 -7.62
CA ALA A 186 -13.85 11.58 -8.97
C ALA A 186 -13.35 13.02 -8.98
N GLN A 187 -12.58 13.37 -10.01
CA GLN A 187 -12.16 14.75 -10.25
C GLN A 187 -12.70 15.18 -11.62
N SER A 188 -13.35 16.35 -11.66
CA SER A 188 -13.80 16.97 -12.90
C SER A 188 -13.31 18.42 -12.92
N GLY A 189 -12.30 18.66 -13.75
CA GLY A 189 -11.58 19.94 -13.76
C GLY A 189 -10.96 20.25 -12.39
N ASP A 190 -11.41 21.35 -11.79
CA ASP A 190 -10.94 21.84 -10.49
C ASP A 190 -11.85 21.45 -9.32
N GLU A 191 -12.97 20.76 -9.60
CA GLU A 191 -13.91 20.30 -8.58
C GLU A 191 -13.77 18.80 -8.28
N ARG A 192 -13.88 18.47 -6.99
CA ARG A 192 -14.00 17.08 -6.54
C ARG A 192 -15.47 16.68 -6.52
N LEU A 193 -15.77 15.58 -7.18
CA LEU A 193 -17.11 15.02 -7.23
C LEU A 193 -17.23 13.93 -6.17
N ILE A 194 -18.40 13.87 -5.54
CA ILE A 194 -18.74 12.85 -4.55
C ILE A 194 -19.60 11.75 -5.19
N PRO A 195 -19.47 10.50 -4.74
CA PRO A 195 -20.37 9.44 -5.17
C PRO A 195 -21.81 9.77 -4.76
N TYR A 196 -22.76 9.67 -5.70
CA TYR A 196 -24.18 9.91 -5.45
C TYR A 196 -24.99 8.61 -5.59
N THR A 197 -24.79 7.89 -6.69
CA THR A 197 -25.30 6.53 -6.91
C THR A 197 -24.19 5.64 -7.45
N SER A 198 -24.43 4.34 -7.58
CA SER A 198 -23.48 3.39 -8.17
C SER A 198 -23.03 3.73 -9.60
N GLU A 199 -23.75 4.62 -10.28
CA GLU A 199 -23.49 5.00 -11.67
C GLU A 199 -23.23 6.50 -11.86
N LEU A 200 -23.43 7.32 -10.82
CA LEU A 200 -23.36 8.77 -10.91
C LEU A 200 -22.53 9.35 -9.78
N VAL A 201 -21.68 10.29 -10.16
CA VAL A 201 -21.01 11.21 -9.25
C VAL A 201 -21.68 12.58 -9.37
N ARG A 202 -21.65 13.36 -8.29
CA ARG A 202 -22.28 14.69 -8.20
C ARG A 202 -21.31 15.71 -7.64
N SER A 203 -21.29 16.92 -8.21
CA SER A 203 -20.58 18.04 -7.60
C SER A 203 -21.34 18.52 -6.37
N PRO A 204 -20.68 18.70 -5.21
CA PRO A 204 -21.31 19.24 -4.02
C PRO A 204 -21.73 20.71 -4.18
N THR A 205 -21.05 21.46 -5.05
CA THR A 205 -21.28 22.91 -5.24
C THR A 205 -22.31 23.17 -6.34
N SER A 206 -22.10 22.61 -7.53
CA SER A 206 -22.91 22.90 -8.72
C SER A 206 -24.08 21.95 -8.91
N ASN A 207 -24.14 20.84 -8.16
CA ASN A 207 -25.12 19.76 -8.32
C ASN A 207 -25.13 19.10 -9.72
N TYR A 208 -24.13 19.39 -10.55
CA TYR A 208 -23.95 18.70 -11.82
C TYR A 208 -23.59 17.24 -11.58
N THR A 209 -24.12 16.35 -12.43
CA THR A 209 -23.93 14.90 -12.32
C THR A 209 -23.23 14.34 -13.55
N GLU A 210 -22.27 13.46 -13.33
CA GLU A 210 -21.54 12.75 -14.38
C GLU A 210 -21.64 11.23 -14.20
N PRO A 211 -21.69 10.47 -15.31
CA PRO A 211 -21.65 9.02 -15.23
C PRO A 211 -20.24 8.54 -14.87
N ARG A 212 -20.14 7.68 -13.85
CA ARG A 212 -18.94 6.93 -13.45
C ARG A 212 -19.36 5.61 -12.84
N LYS A 213 -18.53 4.57 -12.92
CA LYS A 213 -18.76 3.33 -12.17
C LYS A 213 -18.28 3.53 -10.74
N VAL A 214 -19.19 3.87 -9.84
CA VAL A 214 -18.91 4.22 -8.45
C VAL A 214 -18.89 2.96 -7.59
N ALA A 215 -17.91 2.87 -6.69
CA ALA A 215 -17.84 1.81 -5.70
C ALA A 215 -18.98 1.95 -4.68
N LEU A 216 -19.74 0.88 -4.44
CA LEU A 216 -20.69 0.81 -3.34
C LEU A 216 -19.94 0.53 -2.05
N VAL A 217 -19.52 1.60 -1.40
CA VAL A 217 -18.92 1.53 -0.06
C VAL A 217 -20.05 1.32 0.94
N PRO A 218 -20.17 0.15 1.61
CA PRO A 218 -21.12 -0.01 2.71
C PRO A 218 -20.82 1.04 3.78
N ASN A 219 -21.75 1.98 3.96
CA ASN A 219 -21.67 2.99 5.01
C ASN A 219 -21.62 2.27 6.37
N MET A 220 -20.51 2.39 7.10
CA MET A 220 -20.37 1.86 8.46
C MET A 220 -20.96 2.78 9.53
N ASN A 221 -22.02 3.52 9.20
CA ASN A 221 -22.76 4.31 10.19
C ASN A 221 -23.96 3.49 10.67
N SER A 222 -23.73 2.67 11.70
CA SER A 222 -24.77 2.09 12.57
C SER A 222 -24.24 2.01 13.99
#